data_AF-A0A183EEA1-F1
#
_entry.id   AF-A0A183EEA1-F1
#
_cell.length_a   1.000
_cell.length_b   1.000
_cell.length_c   1.000
_cell.angle_alpha   90.00
_cell.angle_beta   90.00
_cell.angle_gamma   90.00
#
_symmetry.space_group_name_H-M   'P 1'
#
loop_
_entity.id
_entity.type
_entity.pdbx_description
1 polymer ?
#
loop_
_entity_poly.entity_id
_entity_poly.type
_entity_poly.pdbx_seq_one_letter_code
_entity_poly.pdbx_strand_id
1 'polypeptide(L)'
;MFYYWIQLMKQLLISGQNEEQLSALLFVLHTPTFDNLALKTVLLKSLLCALRESHKVRLMFRRGGGYLCLMSLLINLEGRLGGSAVEANQEAFMAEVILLLNFMEIIFKVLAISMRYEPSNARYFAQEVKWENLCLALRVSGAFAENMERIDAVNAIWQAEPYKLQNMAVV
;
A
#
# COMPACT_ATOMS: atom_id res chain seq x y z
N MET A 1 -0.58 22.62 -4.12
CA MET A 1 0.82 22.30 -4.51
C MET A 1 1.04 20.80 -4.76
N PHE A 2 0.68 19.89 -3.84
CA PHE A 2 0.84 18.43 -4.01
C PHE A 2 0.17 17.80 -5.25
N TYR A 3 -0.99 18.30 -5.68
CA TYR A 3 -1.68 17.78 -6.88
C TYR A 3 -0.84 17.92 -8.16
N TYR A 4 -0.19 19.07 -8.35
CA TYR A 4 0.67 19.31 -9.52
C TYR A 4 1.89 18.39 -9.53
N TRP A 5 2.47 18.09 -8.36
CA TRP A 5 3.57 17.13 -8.23
C TRP A 5 3.13 15.72 -8.60
N ILE A 6 1.97 15.28 -8.14
CA ILE A 6 1.39 13.98 -8.51
C ILE A 6 1.18 13.90 -10.03
N GLN A 7 0.63 14.95 -10.63
CA GLN A 7 0.41 15.00 -12.08
C GLN A 7 1.72 15.00 -12.86
N LEU A 8 2.73 15.75 -12.42
CA LEU A 8 4.05 15.78 -13.05
C LEU A 8 4.73 14.41 -12.98
N MET A 9 4.77 13.79 -11.80
CA MET A 9 5.33 12.45 -11.60
C MET A 9 4.61 11.41 -12.46
N LYS A 10 3.28 11.49 -12.52
CA LYS A 10 2.47 10.65 -13.41
C LYS A 10 2.90 10.81 -14.87
N GLN A 11 2.99 12.04 -15.36
CA GLN A 11 3.37 12.32 -16.75
C GLN A 11 4.80 11.85 -17.06
N LEU A 12 5.73 11.98 -16.12
CA LEU A 12 7.09 11.45 -16.25
C LEU A 12 7.09 9.92 -16.41
N LEU A 13 6.31 9.21 -15.59
CA LEU A 13 6.19 7.75 -15.68
C LEU A 13 5.54 7.29 -16.99
N ILE A 14 4.52 8.01 -17.47
CA ILE A 14 3.81 7.66 -18.71
C ILE A 14 4.65 7.99 -19.95
N SER A 15 5.30 9.15 -19.96
CA SER A 15 6.06 9.66 -21.11
C SER A 15 7.49 9.13 -21.18
N GLY A 16 7.96 8.48 -20.11
CA GLY A 16 9.27 7.86 -20.04
C GLY A 16 9.50 6.87 -21.19
N GLN A 17 10.57 7.10 -21.94
CA GLN A 17 10.99 6.18 -23.01
C GLN A 17 11.51 4.86 -22.42
N ASN A 18 12.23 4.92 -21.28
CA ASN A 18 12.90 3.82 -20.59
C ASN A 18 12.31 3.53 -19.18
N GLU A 19 12.84 2.50 -18.51
CA GLU A 19 12.38 2.06 -17.18
C GLU A 19 13.03 2.81 -16.00
N GLU A 20 13.92 3.77 -16.28
CA GLU A 20 14.75 4.43 -15.27
C GLU A 20 13.94 5.22 -14.24
N GLN A 21 12.94 6.01 -14.68
CA GLN A 21 12.15 6.82 -13.73
C GLN A 21 11.35 5.92 -12.77
N LEU A 22 10.84 4.80 -13.29
CA LEU A 22 10.11 3.83 -12.47
C LEU A 22 11.06 3.12 -11.50
N SER A 23 12.24 2.69 -11.96
CA SER A 23 13.25 2.07 -11.10
C SER A 23 13.71 3.01 -9.98
N ALA A 24 13.94 4.29 -10.28
CA ALA A 24 14.28 5.30 -9.28
C ALA A 24 13.15 5.50 -8.26
N LEU A 25 11.89 5.52 -8.71
CA LEU A 25 10.73 5.59 -7.82
C LEU A 25 10.65 4.37 -6.90
N LEU A 26 10.81 3.16 -7.43
CA LEU A 26 10.79 1.92 -6.66
C LEU A 26 11.93 1.88 -5.64
N PHE A 27 13.12 2.36 -6.01
CA PHE A 27 14.25 2.49 -5.10
C PHE A 27 13.94 3.39 -3.89
N VAL A 28 13.34 4.57 -4.13
CA VAL A 28 12.94 5.47 -3.03
C VAL A 28 11.89 4.80 -2.13
N LEU A 29 10.90 4.12 -2.71
CA LEU A 29 9.88 3.39 -1.94
C LEU A 29 10.48 2.28 -1.06
N HIS A 30 11.49 1.57 -1.58
CA HIS A 30 12.19 0.49 -0.87
C HIS A 30 13.03 0.95 0.33
N THR A 31 13.34 2.25 0.44
CA THR A 31 14.15 2.77 1.55
C THR A 31 13.47 2.43 2.89
N PRO A 32 14.13 1.77 3.85
CA PRO A 32 13.48 1.24 5.05
C PRO A 32 13.04 2.33 6.06
N THR A 33 13.33 3.61 5.80
CA THR A 33 12.99 4.70 6.71
C THR A 33 11.49 4.98 6.74
N PHE A 34 10.91 4.97 7.94
CA PHE A 34 9.51 5.35 8.19
C PHE A 34 9.28 6.86 8.21
N ASP A 35 10.32 7.65 8.45
CA ASP A 35 10.28 9.12 8.52
C ASP A 35 9.72 9.77 7.25
N ASN A 36 9.60 9.00 6.17
CA ASN A 36 9.13 9.45 4.87
C ASN A 36 7.78 8.85 4.44
N LEU A 37 6.93 8.37 5.36
CA LEU A 37 5.64 7.75 4.99
C LEU A 37 4.75 8.67 4.14
N ALA A 38 4.74 9.97 4.43
CA ALA A 38 4.01 10.96 3.65
C ALA A 38 4.52 11.02 2.19
N LEU A 39 5.84 11.03 1.99
CA LEU A 39 6.46 11.00 0.67
C LEU A 39 6.14 9.69 -0.05
N LYS A 40 6.31 8.54 0.61
CA LYS A 40 5.97 7.23 0.04
C LYS A 40 4.50 7.16 -0.38
N THR A 41 3.59 7.73 0.41
CA THR A 41 2.17 7.84 0.07
C THR A 41 1.93 8.66 -1.19
N VAL A 42 2.60 9.80 -1.34
CA VAL A 42 2.51 10.65 -2.54
C VAL A 42 3.07 9.93 -3.78
N LEU A 43 4.19 9.23 -3.63
CA LEU A 43 4.80 8.44 -4.70
C LEU A 43 3.88 7.27 -5.13
N LEU A 44 3.30 6.52 -4.19
CA LEU A 44 2.34 5.46 -4.48
C LEU A 44 1.07 6.00 -5.16
N LYS A 45 0.56 7.16 -4.74
CA LYS A 45 -0.57 7.83 -5.42
C LYS A 45 -0.22 8.21 -6.86
N SER A 46 0.99 8.71 -7.09
CA SER A 46 1.47 9.06 -8.44
C SER A 46 1.60 7.81 -9.33
N LEU A 47 2.19 6.75 -8.78
CA LEU A 47 2.30 5.46 -9.46
C LEU A 47 0.92 4.84 -9.75
N LEU A 48 -0.02 4.90 -8.81
CA LEU A 48 -1.39 4.44 -8.99
C LEU A 48 -2.05 5.13 -10.19
N CYS A 49 -1.92 6.44 -10.30
CA CYS A 49 -2.46 7.20 -11.43
C CYS A 49 -1.82 6.76 -12.77
N ALA A 50 -0.51 6.54 -12.80
CA ALA A 50 0.19 6.09 -14.01
C ALA A 50 -0.23 4.66 -14.42
N LEU A 51 -0.38 3.75 -13.44
CA LEU A 51 -0.82 2.37 -13.68
C LEU A 51 -2.26 2.29 -14.21
N ARG A 52 -3.15 3.22 -13.81
CA ARG A 52 -4.52 3.30 -14.34
C ARG A 52 -4.55 3.62 -15.83
N GLU A 53 -3.65 4.48 -16.28
CA GLU A 53 -3.69 5.06 -17.63
C GLU A 53 -2.78 4.33 -18.63
N SER A 54 -1.71 3.67 -18.17
CA SER A 54 -0.68 3.13 -19.07
C SER A 54 -0.44 1.64 -18.89
N HIS A 55 -0.72 0.89 -19.96
CA HIS A 55 -0.33 -0.51 -20.11
C HIS A 55 1.19 -0.70 -19.99
N LYS A 56 1.96 0.18 -20.64
CA LYS A 56 3.43 0.17 -20.59
C LYS A 56 3.94 0.24 -19.15
N VAL A 57 3.39 1.17 -18.34
CA VAL A 57 3.77 1.31 -16.92
C VAL A 57 3.43 0.04 -16.12
N ARG A 58 2.32 -0.63 -16.40
CA ARG A 58 1.98 -1.92 -15.74
C ARG A 58 2.99 -3.02 -16.04
N LEU A 59 3.48 -3.09 -17.28
CA LEU A 59 4.52 -4.06 -17.66
C LEU A 59 5.87 -3.74 -17.01
N MET A 60 6.27 -2.47 -17.05
CA MET A 60 7.51 -2.00 -16.43
C MET A 60 7.47 -2.22 -14.91
N PHE A 61 6.32 -1.98 -14.27
CA PHE A 61 6.13 -2.22 -12.83
C PHE A 61 6.36 -3.68 -12.47
N ARG A 62 5.84 -4.63 -13.25
CA ARG A 62 6.14 -6.05 -13.05
C ARG A 62 7.63 -6.33 -13.20
N ARG A 63 8.23 -5.89 -14.31
CA ARG A 63 9.64 -6.18 -14.65
C ARG A 63 10.63 -5.56 -13.67
N GLY A 64 10.34 -4.35 -13.20
CA GLY A 64 11.17 -3.59 -12.27
C GLY A 64 11.02 -4.01 -10.81
N GLY A 65 10.34 -5.13 -10.51
CA GLY A 65 10.20 -5.62 -9.13
C GLY A 65 9.17 -4.89 -8.29
N GLY A 66 8.19 -4.22 -8.92
CA GLY A 66 7.18 -3.43 -8.22
C GLY A 66 6.38 -4.21 -7.18
N TYR A 67 6.09 -5.49 -7.40
CA TYR A 67 5.41 -6.33 -6.42
C TYR A 67 6.27 -6.63 -5.18
N LEU A 68 7.58 -6.88 -5.37
CA LEU A 68 8.52 -7.04 -4.28
C LEU A 68 8.63 -5.74 -3.46
N CYS A 69 8.59 -4.59 -4.14
CA CYS A 69 8.48 -3.29 -3.48
C CYS A 69 7.25 -3.20 -2.59
N LEU A 70 6.07 -3.55 -3.09
CA LEU A 70 4.85 -3.55 -2.28
C LEU A 70 4.94 -4.49 -1.07
N MET A 71 5.50 -5.69 -1.24
CA MET A 71 5.71 -6.63 -0.12
C MET A 71 6.65 -6.03 0.93
N SER A 72 7.76 -5.43 0.52
CA SER A 72 8.70 -4.80 1.45
C SER A 72 8.07 -3.65 2.23
N LEU A 73 7.17 -2.87 1.59
CA LEU A 73 6.46 -1.79 2.25
C LEU A 73 5.52 -2.31 3.34
N LEU A 74 4.87 -3.45 3.11
CA LEU A 74 4.01 -4.10 4.11
C LEU A 74 4.84 -4.73 5.24
N ILE A 75 5.93 -5.43 4.90
CA ILE A 75 6.84 -6.03 5.89
C ILE A 75 7.42 -4.96 6.82
N ASN A 76 7.77 -3.80 6.28
CA ASN A 76 8.27 -2.68 7.08
C ASN A 76 7.27 -2.23 8.17
N LEU A 77 5.96 -2.52 8.04
CA LEU A 77 4.96 -2.22 9.08
C LEU A 77 5.04 -3.16 10.31
N GLU A 78 6.09 -3.98 10.42
CA GLU A 78 6.25 -5.00 11.44
C GLU A 78 5.94 -4.50 12.87
N GLY A 79 5.02 -5.20 13.54
CA GLY A 79 4.59 -4.92 14.92
C GLY A 79 3.83 -3.61 15.15
N ARG A 80 3.72 -2.72 14.16
CA ARG A 80 3.15 -1.37 14.34
C ARG A 80 1.65 -1.36 14.59
N LEU A 81 0.94 -2.41 14.20
CA LEU A 81 -0.51 -2.56 14.41
C LEU A 81 -0.85 -3.48 15.60
N GLY A 82 0.15 -4.05 16.28
CA GLY A 82 -0.03 -4.98 17.40
C GLY A 82 0.04 -4.33 18.79
N GLY A 83 0.15 -3.00 18.87
CA GLY A 83 0.34 -2.29 20.14
C GLY A 83 -0.86 -2.40 21.08
N SER A 84 -0.58 -2.70 22.36
CA SER A 84 -1.54 -2.51 23.44
C SER A 84 -1.60 -1.01 23.76
N ALA A 85 -2.77 -0.38 23.58
CA ALA A 85 -3.01 1.03 23.90
C ALA A 85 -2.81 1.40 25.40
N VAL A 86 -2.31 0.47 26.21
CA VAL A 86 -2.19 0.57 27.66
C VAL A 86 -1.03 1.47 28.11
N GLU A 87 -0.09 1.82 27.23
CA GLU A 87 1.11 2.63 27.59
C GLU A 87 1.29 3.94 26.81
N ALA A 88 0.57 4.14 25.70
CA ALA A 88 0.66 5.35 24.88
C ALA A 88 -0.63 6.19 24.98
N ASN A 89 -0.52 7.50 24.76
CA ASN A 89 -1.70 8.35 24.55
C ASN A 89 -2.59 7.68 23.49
N GLN A 90 -3.77 7.18 23.90
CA GLN A 90 -4.66 6.39 23.07
C GLN A 90 -5.05 7.12 21.79
N GLU A 91 -5.18 8.45 21.84
CA GLU A 91 -5.42 9.30 20.67
C GLU A 91 -4.24 9.27 19.68
N ALA A 92 -3.01 9.38 20.17
CA ALA A 92 -1.81 9.37 19.34
C ALA A 92 -1.61 7.99 18.69
N PHE A 93 -1.87 6.90 19.44
CA PHE A 93 -1.83 5.54 18.92
C PHE A 93 -2.89 5.33 17.83
N MET A 94 -4.13 5.76 18.06
CA MET A 94 -5.20 5.66 17.07
C MET A 94 -4.89 6.48 15.81
N ALA A 95 -4.37 7.70 15.96
CA ALA A 95 -3.94 8.53 14.84
C ALA A 95 -2.87 7.84 13.98
N GLU A 96 -1.89 7.18 14.62
CA GLU A 96 -0.89 6.39 13.92
C GLU A 96 -1.51 5.20 13.18
N VAL A 97 -2.37 4.41 13.84
CA VAL A 97 -3.04 3.25 13.23
C VAL A 97 -3.82 3.67 11.99
N ILE A 98 -4.59 4.77 12.04
CA ILE A 98 -5.33 5.31 10.89
C ILE A 98 -4.39 5.65 9.73
N LEU A 99 -3.26 6.30 10.03
CA LEU A 99 -2.26 6.67 9.04
C LEU A 99 -1.62 5.43 8.38
N LEU A 100 -1.34 4.37 9.16
CA LEU A 100 -0.84 3.10 8.64
C LEU A 100 -1.89 2.36 7.79
N LEU A 101 -3.15 2.35 8.21
CA LEU A 101 -4.26 1.76 7.45
C LEU A 101 -4.46 2.47 6.11
N ASN A 102 -4.40 3.81 6.09
CA ASN A 102 -4.46 4.59 4.85
C ASN A 102 -3.26 4.30 3.93
N PHE A 103 -2.08 4.05 4.50
CA PHE A 103 -0.90 3.65 3.74
C PHE A 103 -1.06 2.24 3.13
N MET A 104 -1.58 1.28 3.89
CA MET A 104 -1.90 -0.05 3.37
C MET A 104 -2.98 0.00 2.29
N GLU A 105 -3.99 0.85 2.46
CA GLU A 105 -5.06 1.04 1.46
C GLU A 105 -4.48 1.47 0.10
N ILE A 106 -3.52 2.40 0.08
CA ILE A 106 -2.89 2.81 -1.18
C ILE A 106 -2.02 1.70 -1.79
N ILE A 107 -1.31 0.91 -0.97
CA ILE A 107 -0.57 -0.27 -1.43
C ILE A 107 -1.51 -1.26 -2.13
N PHE A 108 -2.65 -1.58 -1.52
CA PHE A 108 -3.64 -2.48 -2.11
C PHE A 108 -4.28 -1.92 -3.37
N LYS A 109 -4.53 -0.60 -3.44
CA LYS A 109 -5.00 0.05 -4.67
C LYS A 109 -3.99 -0.10 -5.81
N VAL A 110 -2.69 0.10 -5.54
CA VAL A 110 -1.61 -0.11 -6.52
C VAL A 110 -1.57 -1.57 -6.97
N LEU A 111 -1.59 -2.50 -6.02
CA LEU A 111 -1.64 -3.95 -6.28
C LEU A 111 -2.83 -4.30 -7.20
N ALA A 112 -4.04 -3.91 -6.81
CA ALA A 112 -5.26 -4.22 -7.57
C ALA A 112 -5.23 -3.61 -8.98
N ILE A 113 -4.90 -2.33 -9.13
CA ILE A 113 -4.87 -1.68 -10.45
C ILE A 113 -3.79 -2.25 -11.36
N SER A 114 -2.62 -2.61 -10.81
CA SER A 114 -1.54 -3.21 -11.60
C SER A 114 -1.93 -4.54 -12.24
N MET A 115 -2.91 -5.26 -11.68
CA MET A 115 -3.38 -6.56 -12.15
C MET A 115 -4.72 -6.50 -12.90
N ARG A 116 -5.67 -5.66 -12.46
CA ARG A 116 -7.06 -5.63 -12.96
C ARG A 116 -7.17 -5.47 -14.47
N TYR A 117 -6.30 -4.63 -15.05
CA TYR A 117 -6.29 -4.32 -16.48
C TYR A 117 -5.10 -4.97 -17.21
N GLU A 118 -4.44 -5.94 -16.57
CA GLU A 118 -3.28 -6.64 -17.12
C GLU A 118 -3.25 -8.10 -16.63
N PRO A 119 -3.94 -9.04 -17.32
CA PRO A 119 -4.02 -10.44 -16.87
C PRO A 119 -2.65 -11.11 -16.70
N SER A 120 -1.66 -10.71 -17.51
CA SER A 120 -0.30 -11.23 -17.41
C SER A 120 0.38 -10.84 -16.08
N ASN A 121 -0.01 -9.71 -15.51
CA ASN A 121 0.43 -9.27 -14.19
C ASN A 121 -0.24 -10.08 -13.07
N ALA A 122 -1.55 -10.33 -13.17
CA ALA A 122 -2.26 -11.18 -12.22
C ALA A 122 -1.67 -12.61 -12.18
N ARG A 123 -1.37 -13.18 -13.35
CA ARG A 123 -0.71 -14.48 -13.45
C ARG A 123 0.68 -14.48 -12.85
N TYR A 124 1.49 -13.46 -13.15
CA TYR A 124 2.82 -13.31 -12.54
C TYR A 124 2.72 -13.23 -11.02
N PHE A 125 1.78 -12.43 -10.49
CA PHE A 125 1.59 -12.34 -9.05
C PHE A 125 1.24 -13.69 -8.45
N ALA A 126 0.29 -14.43 -9.03
CA ALA A 126 -0.12 -15.74 -8.49
C ALA A 126 1.00 -16.80 -8.53
N GLN A 127 1.89 -16.75 -9.53
CA GLN A 127 2.92 -17.77 -9.76
C GLN A 127 4.25 -17.45 -9.09
N GLU A 128 4.72 -16.21 -9.25
CA GLU A 128 6.06 -15.77 -8.83
C GLU A 128 6.03 -15.08 -7.47
N VAL A 129 5.07 -14.19 -7.24
CA VAL A 129 4.98 -13.41 -5.98
C VAL A 129 4.26 -14.19 -4.90
N LYS A 130 3.18 -14.88 -5.25
CA LYS A 130 2.32 -15.74 -4.43
C LYS A 130 1.50 -15.00 -3.38
N TRP A 131 0.23 -15.40 -3.23
CA TRP A 131 -0.70 -14.80 -2.26
C TRP A 131 -0.26 -15.07 -0.82
N GLU A 132 0.39 -16.20 -0.58
CA GLU A 132 0.95 -16.60 0.71
C GLU A 132 1.97 -15.57 1.22
N ASN A 133 2.81 -15.03 0.33
CA ASN A 133 3.80 -14.01 0.71
C ASN A 133 3.12 -12.68 1.09
N LEU A 134 2.01 -12.33 0.44
CA LEU A 134 1.21 -11.18 0.86
C LEU A 134 0.60 -11.41 2.25
N CYS A 135 0.06 -12.60 2.51
CA CYS A 135 -0.47 -12.95 3.82
C CYS A 135 0.62 -12.90 4.91
N LEU A 136 1.83 -13.41 4.63
CA LEU A 136 2.96 -13.31 5.56
C LEU A 136 3.36 -11.86 5.82
N ALA A 137 3.47 -11.04 4.77
CA ALA A 137 3.77 -9.61 4.90
C ALA A 137 2.72 -8.85 5.71
N LEU A 138 1.45 -9.27 5.68
CA LEU A 138 0.39 -8.68 6.50
C LEU A 138 0.44 -9.17 7.95
N ARG A 139 0.76 -10.44 8.19
CA ARG A 139 0.86 -10.99 9.56
C ARG A 139 1.92 -10.29 10.38
N VAL A 140 3.09 -10.02 9.80
CA VAL A 140 4.19 -9.35 10.53
C VAL A 140 3.81 -7.96 11.03
N SER A 141 2.82 -7.28 10.42
CA SER A 141 2.33 -5.97 10.90
C SER A 141 1.84 -5.96 12.35
N GLY A 142 1.55 -7.13 12.92
CA GLY A 142 0.99 -7.27 14.27
C GLY A 142 -0.52 -7.10 14.33
N ALA A 143 -1.19 -6.78 13.21
CA ALA A 143 -2.65 -6.69 13.15
C ALA A 143 -3.37 -8.04 13.29
N PHE A 144 -2.67 -9.14 13.03
CA PHE A 144 -3.23 -10.49 13.01
C PHE A 144 -2.45 -11.38 14.00
N ALA A 145 -2.96 -11.52 15.23
CA ALA A 145 -2.34 -12.38 16.24
C ALA A 145 -2.50 -13.87 15.89
N GLU A 146 -1.52 -14.70 16.26
CA GLU A 146 -1.50 -16.15 15.98
C GLU A 146 -2.70 -16.92 16.56
N ASN A 147 -3.39 -16.34 17.54
CA ASN A 147 -4.50 -16.98 18.28
C ASN A 147 -5.89 -16.35 18.03
N MET A 148 -6.05 -15.49 17.02
CA MET A 148 -7.39 -15.02 16.63
C MET A 148 -8.06 -16.05 15.71
N GLU A 149 -8.90 -16.91 16.28
CA GLU A 149 -9.71 -17.90 15.53
C GLU A 149 -10.91 -17.28 14.80
N ARG A 150 -11.24 -16.01 15.07
CA ARG A 150 -12.45 -15.36 14.53
C ARG A 150 -12.15 -13.95 14.06
N ILE A 151 -12.34 -13.72 12.76
CA ILE A 151 -12.58 -12.39 12.21
C ILE A 151 -14.00 -12.02 12.64
N ASP A 152 -14.19 -10.89 13.32
CA ASP A 152 -15.53 -10.38 13.68
C ASP A 152 -16.27 -9.87 12.45
N ALA A 153 -16.52 -10.73 11.46
CA ALA A 153 -17.18 -10.37 10.19
C ALA A 153 -18.66 -10.00 10.38
N VAL A 154 -19.20 -10.19 11.59
CA VAL A 154 -20.61 -9.95 11.93
C VAL A 154 -20.82 -8.54 12.50
N ASN A 155 -19.74 -7.86 12.89
CA ASN A 155 -19.81 -6.51 13.41
C ASN A 155 -20.48 -5.57 12.41
N ALA A 156 -21.48 -4.81 12.87
CA ALA A 156 -22.23 -3.87 12.04
C ALA A 156 -21.33 -2.80 11.40
N ILE A 157 -20.15 -2.55 11.96
CA ILE A 157 -19.15 -1.65 11.40
C ILE A 157 -18.70 -2.05 9.98
N TRP A 158 -18.70 -3.35 9.65
CA TRP A 158 -18.34 -3.83 8.31
C TRP A 158 -19.45 -3.65 7.28
N GLN A 159 -20.68 -3.40 7.73
CA GLN A 159 -21.80 -3.03 6.87
C GLN A 159 -21.95 -1.51 6.72
N ALA A 160 -21.18 -0.74 7.50
CA ALA A 160 -21.19 0.71 7.41
C ALA A 160 -20.51 1.16 6.11
N GLU A 161 -21.06 2.20 5.48
CA GLU A 161 -20.41 2.79 4.32
C GLU A 161 -19.06 3.44 4.70
N PRO A 162 -18.04 3.34 3.83
CA PRO A 162 -16.67 3.77 4.16
C PRO A 162 -16.54 5.21 4.68
N TYR A 163 -17.40 6.13 4.24
CA TYR A 163 -17.37 7.53 4.70
C TYR A 163 -17.83 7.69 6.16
N LYS A 164 -18.61 6.74 6.70
CA LYS A 164 -19.08 6.78 8.10
C LYS A 164 -17.97 6.37 9.07
N LEU A 165 -17.05 5.52 8.62
CA LEU A 165 -15.92 5.03 9.42
C LEU A 165 -14.86 6.11 9.66
N GLN A 166 -14.67 7.02 8.70
CA GLN A 166 -13.70 8.13 8.82
C GLN A 166 -14.03 9.10 9.96
N ASN A 167 -15.30 9.21 10.35
CA ASN A 167 -15.75 10.14 11.39
C ASN A 167 -15.71 9.53 12.81
N MET A 168 -15.61 8.20 12.93
CA MET A 168 -15.54 7.52 14.23
C MET A 168 -14.15 7.59 14.86
N ALA A 169 -13.13 7.90 14.07
CA ALA A 169 -11.74 7.94 14.50
C ALA A 169 -11.33 9.33 15.07
N VAL A 170 -12.28 10.25 15.20
CA VAL A 170 -12.10 11.65 15.63
C VAL A 170 -12.85 11.94 16.94
N VAL A 171 -13.21 10.92 17.72
CA VAL A 171 -13.84 11.07 19.04
C VAL A 171 -12.91 10.53 20.12
#